data_AF-A0A4Z0LEB3-F1
#
_entry.id   AF-A0A4Z0LEB3-F1
#
_cell.length_a   1.000
_cell.length_b   1.000
_cell.length_c   1.000
_cell.angle_alpha   90.00
_cell.angle_beta   90.00
_cell.angle_gamma   90.00
#
_symmetry.space_group_name_H-M   'P 1'
#
loop_
_entity.id
_entity.type
_entity.pdbx_description
1 polymer ?
#
loop_
_entity_poly.entity_id
_entity_poly.type
_entity_poly.pdbx_seq_one_letter_code
_entity_poly.pdbx_strand_id
1 'polypeptide(L)' 'MATYYSNDFRSGLKIMLDGEPYAVESSEFVKPGKGQAFARVKMRRRLTGTLGAIPFN' A
#
# COMPACT_ATOMS: atom_id res chain seq x y z
N MET A 1 -9.04 12.87 10.51
CA MET A 1 -8.21 12.12 9.54
C MET A 1 -8.13 10.68 10.01
N ALA A 2 -8.42 9.71 9.15
CA ALA A 2 -8.12 8.31 9.46
C ALA A 2 -6.67 8.04 9.06
N THR A 3 -5.83 7.67 10.02
CA THR A 3 -4.47 7.21 9.80
C THR A 3 -4.51 5.69 9.69
N TYR A 4 -4.02 5.15 8.58
CA TYR A 4 -3.92 3.71 8.37
C TYR A 4 -2.47 3.28 8.52
N TYR A 5 -2.24 2.16 9.19
CA TYR A 5 -0.91 1.58 9.34
C TYR A 5 -0.69 0.45 8.35
N SER A 6 0.56 0.01 8.21
CA SER A 6 0.99 -1.09 7.34
C SER A 6 0.20 -2.40 7.53
N ASN A 7 -0.37 -2.60 8.72
CA ASN A 7 -1.24 -3.73 9.06
C ASN A 7 -2.71 -3.59 8.65
N ASP A 8 -3.17 -2.36 8.35
CA ASP A 8 -4.57 -2.07 8.01
C ASP A 8 -4.84 -2.20 6.50
N PHE A 9 -3.78 -2.37 5.70
CA PHE A 9 -3.91 -2.54 4.25
C PHE A 9 -4.60 -3.86 3.91
N ARG A 10 -5.90 -3.76 3.59
CA ARG A 10 -6.71 -4.86 3.09
C ARG A 10 -7.13 -4.60 1.65
N SER A 11 -7.40 -5.67 0.90
CA SER A 11 -7.94 -5.56 -0.45
C SER A 11 -9.25 -4.75 -0.45
N GLY A 12 -9.35 -3.78 -1.35
CA GLY A 12 -10.50 -2.87 -1.44
C GLY A 12 -10.42 -1.63 -0.54
N LEU A 13 -9.44 -1.53 0.36
CA LEU A 13 -9.19 -0.30 1.10
C LEU A 13 -8.80 0.83 0.14
N LYS A 14 -9.42 2.00 0.31
CA LYS A 14 -9.11 3.20 -0.46
C LYS A 14 -8.33 4.16 0.42
N ILE A 15 -7.15 4.55 -0.03
CA ILE A 15 -6.27 5.46 0.70
C ILE A 15 -5.94 6.67 -0.17
N MET A 16 -5.64 7.78 0.49
CA MET A 16 -5.10 8.97 -0.14
C MET A 16 -3.59 8.96 0.05
N LEU A 17 -2.85 8.94 -1.05
CA LEU A 17 -1.38 9.04 -1.06
C LEU A 17 -1.02 10.22 -1.96
N ASP A 18 -0.23 11.18 -1.47
CA ASP A 18 0.22 12.37 -2.22
C ASP A 18 -0.90 13.17 -2.90
N GLY A 19 -2.08 13.22 -2.26
CA GLY A 19 -3.26 13.91 -2.79
C GLY A 19 -4.08 13.09 -3.80
N GLU A 20 -3.73 11.83 -4.04
CA GLU A 20 -4.40 10.99 -5.03
C GLU A 20 -5.04 9.74 -4.43
N PRO A 21 -6.20 9.32 -4.98
CA PRO A 21 -6.89 8.13 -4.52
C PRO A 21 -6.26 6.86 -5.10
N TYR A 22 -5.81 5.98 -4.19
CA TYR A 22 -5.35 4.63 -4.49
C TYR A 22 -6.31 3.60 -3.89
N ALA A 23 -6.51 2.50 -4.61
CA ALA A 23 -7.19 1.32 -4.10
C ALA A 23 -6.19 0.20 -3.89
N VAL A 24 -6.10 -0.32 -2.66
CA VAL A 24 -5.25 -1.45 -2.32
C VAL A 24 -5.81 -2.72 -2.96
N GLU A 25 -4.97 -3.45 -3.70
CA GLU A 25 -5.32 -4.76 -4.23
C GLU A 25 -4.76 -5.89 -3.36
N SER A 26 -3.50 -5.79 -2.97
CA SER A 26 -2.87 -6.79 -2.09
C SER A 26 -1.73 -6.18 -1.29
N SER A 27 -1.49 -6.70 -0.09
CA SER A 27 -0.37 -6.34 0.77
C SER A 27 0.46 -7.59 1.06
N GLU A 28 1.76 -7.53 0.83
CA GLU A 28 2.69 -8.61 1.11
C GLU A 28 3.69 -8.14 2.16
N PHE A 29 3.84 -8.90 3.23
CA PHE A 29 4.80 -8.56 4.28
C PHE A 29 6.13 -9.24 4.01
N VAL A 30 7.17 -8.45 3.75
CA VAL A 30 8.50 -8.92 3.35
C VAL A 30 9.47 -8.71 4.51
N LYS A 31 10.09 -9.81 4.95
CA LYS A 31 11.17 -9.82 5.95
C LYS A 31 12.49 -10.19 5.25
N PRO A 32 13.31 -9.21 4.83
CA PRO A 32 14.61 -9.52 4.25
C PRO A 32 15.53 -10.12 5.32
N GLY A 33 16.35 -11.11 4.94
CA GLY A 33 17.29 -11.76 5.87
C GLY A 33 18.30 -10.81 6.52
N LYS A 34 18.59 -9.68 5.85
CA LYS A 34 19.31 -8.52 6.40
C LYS A 34 18.54 -7.25 6.00
N GLY A 35 17.93 -6.55 6.96
CA GLY A 35 17.18 -5.31 6.73
C GLY A 35 15.93 -5.21 7.61
N GLN A 36 15.27 -4.05 7.60
CA GLN A 36 13.99 -3.85 8.28
C GLN A 36 12.87 -4.56 7.50
N ALA A 37 11.90 -5.13 8.23
CA ALA A 37 10.70 -5.67 7.62
C ALA A 37 9.84 -4.54 7.04
N PHE A 38 9.22 -4.78 5.89
CA PHE A 38 8.34 -3.81 5.24
C PHE A 38 7.13 -4.49 4.62
N ALA A 39 6.02 -3.77 4.52
CA ALA A 39 4.84 -4.18 3.78
C ALA A 39 4.94 -3.65 2.34
N ARG A 40 5.04 -4.55 1.37
CA ARG A 40 4.92 -4.21 -0.05
C ARG A 40 3.44 -4.23 -0.42
N VAL A 41 2.87 -3.07 -0.69
CA VAL A 41 1.44 -2.95 -0.99
C VAL A 41 1.26 -2.66 -2.47
N LYS A 42 0.59 -3.57 -3.19
CA LYS A 42 0.13 -3.37 -4.55
C LYS A 42 -1.17 -2.59 -4.54
N MET A 43 -1.17 -1.48 -5.25
CA MET A 43 -2.29 -0.57 -5.33
C MET A 43 -2.56 -0.16 -6.77
N ARG A 44 -3.82 0.18 -7.04
CA ARG A 44 -4.25 0.75 -8.30
C ARG A 44 -4.59 2.22 -8.11
N ARG A 45 -3.97 3.09 -8.90
CA ARG A 45 -4.32 4.51 -8.95
C ARG A 45 -5.71 4.63 -9.57
N ARG A 46 -6.67 5.27 -8.89
CA ARG A 46 -8.04 5.39 -9.42
C ARG A 46 -8.17 6.43 -10.53
N LEU A 47 -7.27 7.41 -10.58
CA LEU A 47 -7.28 8.45 -11.61
C LEU A 47 -6.70 7.97 -12.95
N THR A 48 -5.58 7.24 -12.93
CA THR A 48 -4.91 6.77 -14.17
C THR A 48 -5.08 5.29 -14.45
N GLY A 49 -5.64 4.51 -13.51
CA GLY A 49 -5.80 3.05 -13.63
C GLY A 49 -4.50 2.25 -13.51
N THR A 50 -3.35 2.92 -13.38
CA THR A 50 -2.02 2.31 -13.28
C THR A 50 -1.89 1.48 -12.01
N LEU A 51 -1.33 0.29 -12.13
CA LEU A 51 -0.97 -0.56 -11.00
C LEU A 51 0.46 -0.27 -10.56
N GLY A 52 0.67 0.00 -9.28
CA GLY A 52 1.98 0.24 -8.68
C GLY A 52 2.16 -0.57 -7.41
N ALA A 53 3.40 -0.90 -7.05
CA ALA A 53 3.74 -1.53 -5.78
C ALA A 53 4.62 -0.59 -4.98
N ILE A 54 4.16 -0.18 -3.81
CA ILE A 54 4.85 0.78 -2.95
C ILE A 54 5.25 0.07 -1.65
N PRO A 55 6.52 0.15 -1.22
CA PRO A 55 6.95 -0.37 0.08
C PRO A 55 6.60 0.61 1.20
N PHE A 56 6.06 0.10 2.31
CA PHE A 56 5.77 0.82 3.55
C PHE A 56 6.54 0.16 4.69
N ASN A 57 7.23 0.95 5.52
CA ASN A 57 7.90 0.44 6.71
C ASN A 57 6.99 0.44 7.95
#